data_AF-A0A2U9PN85-F1
#
_entry.id   AF-A0A2U9PN85-F1
#
_cell.length_a   1.000
_cell.length_b   1.000
_cell.length_c   1.000
_cell.angle_alpha   90.00
_cell.angle_beta   90.00
_cell.angle_gamma   90.00
#
_symmetry.space_group_name_H-M   'P 1'
#
loop_
_entity.id
_entity.type
_entity.pdbx_description
1 polymer ?
#
loop_
_entity_poly.entity_id
_entity_poly.type
_entity_poly.pdbx_seq_one_letter_code
_entity_poly.pdbx_strand_id
1 'polypeptide(L)'
;MRPRIVQTDEQVGFHWATPHGRPTTLRHLVAEDDEPARLAATHLSALDDALIDAARRFGQVLGGGRRPSADEWETLAELYRCLDRSCLDYAEAIAEINVAPDVRAGKIIGTAVLVSILARQALGLLGPVPLDGELDNPALGVVGGYGELVQADPDKPWKGGRWVVRTETGSRLPLTLSMLLFDSSGVNKDAARREHRDLIRTVIAAASAPQADPHDVASALDWLLYDWLMAHRTDPDSAEIGMVGDTATQNDCAAVIVAAAAASVRARACVDPGLALT
;
A
#
# COMPACT_ATOMS: atom_id res chain seq x y z
N MET A 1 20.59 -21.28 19.26
CA MET A 1 20.87 -19.99 18.60
C MET A 1 19.57 -19.50 17.97
N ARG A 2 19.33 -18.19 17.94
CA ARG A 2 18.07 -17.61 17.43
C ARG A 2 18.18 -17.25 15.94
N PRO A 3 17.06 -17.24 15.18
CA PRO A 3 17.05 -16.66 13.84
C PRO A 3 17.41 -15.17 13.90
N ARG A 4 17.91 -14.62 12.79
CA ARG A 4 18.35 -13.22 12.71
C ARG A 4 17.92 -12.58 11.40
N ILE A 5 17.84 -11.26 11.43
CA ILE A 5 17.73 -10.45 10.23
C ILE A 5 19.13 -10.19 9.69
N VAL A 6 19.31 -10.36 8.38
CA VAL A 6 20.54 -10.03 7.66
C VAL A 6 20.28 -8.77 6.84
N GLN A 7 21.03 -7.71 7.18
CA GLN A 7 21.04 -6.43 6.51
C GLN A 7 22.49 -5.98 6.32
N THR A 8 22.88 -5.69 5.08
CA THR A 8 24.23 -5.21 4.72
C THR A 8 24.14 -3.84 4.08
N ASP A 9 25.20 -3.04 4.17
CA ASP A 9 25.20 -1.68 3.61
C ASP A 9 25.03 -1.67 2.07
N GLU A 10 25.48 -2.75 1.41
CA GLU A 10 25.45 -2.92 -0.04
C GLU A 10 24.11 -3.38 -0.61
N GLN A 11 23.18 -3.88 0.22
CA GLN A 11 21.88 -4.40 -0.25
C GLN A 11 20.74 -3.45 0.08
N VAL A 12 19.65 -3.53 -0.68
CA VAL A 12 18.38 -2.89 -0.30
C VAL A 12 17.56 -3.83 0.58
N GLY A 13 17.09 -3.31 1.71
CA GLY A 13 16.21 -4.03 2.62
C GLY A 13 16.92 -5.15 3.39
N PHE A 14 16.16 -6.19 3.73
CA PHE A 14 16.60 -7.22 4.65
C PHE A 14 15.96 -8.57 4.34
N HIS A 15 16.54 -9.64 4.89
CA HIS A 15 15.91 -10.96 4.88
C HIS A 15 16.12 -11.70 6.20
N TRP A 16 15.24 -12.66 6.49
CA TRP A 16 15.39 -13.54 7.64
C TRP A 16 16.35 -14.70 7.32
N ALA A 17 17.16 -15.07 8.31
CA ALA A 17 18.01 -16.24 8.26
C ALA A 17 17.83 -17.09 9.52
N THR A 18 17.79 -18.41 9.32
CA THR A 18 17.88 -19.41 10.39
C THR A 18 19.19 -19.26 11.18
N PRO A 19 19.32 -19.89 12.35
CA PRO A 19 20.57 -19.86 13.12
C PRO A 19 21.80 -20.38 12.36
N HIS A 20 21.59 -21.23 11.35
CA HIS A 20 22.64 -21.78 10.48
C HIS A 20 22.92 -20.90 9.26
N GLY A 21 22.35 -19.69 9.19
CA GLY A 21 22.55 -18.75 8.09
C GLY A 21 21.78 -19.07 6.81
N ARG A 22 20.86 -20.05 6.83
CA ARG A 22 20.00 -20.33 5.67
C ARG A 22 18.88 -19.29 5.59
N PRO A 23 18.63 -18.68 4.41
CA PRO A 23 17.47 -17.80 4.20
C PRO A 23 16.15 -18.48 4.58
N THR A 24 15.22 -17.71 5.13
CA THR A 24 13.89 -18.15 5.55
C THR A 24 12.92 -16.97 5.54
N THR A 25 11.65 -17.20 5.87
CA THR A 25 10.60 -16.18 5.97
C THR A 25 10.14 -16.03 7.42
N LEU A 26 9.59 -14.86 7.76
CA LEU A 26 8.96 -14.63 9.04
C LEU A 26 7.85 -15.65 9.29
N ARG A 27 6.99 -15.91 8.30
CA ARG A 27 5.91 -16.91 8.40
C ARG A 27 6.43 -18.28 8.85
N HIS A 28 7.52 -18.74 8.26
CA HIS A 28 8.11 -20.04 8.64
C HIS A 28 8.66 -19.99 10.07
N LEU A 29 9.30 -18.87 10.46
CA LEU A 29 9.87 -18.74 11.79
C LEU A 29 8.81 -18.67 12.89
N VAL A 30 7.70 -17.96 12.69
CA VAL A 30 6.66 -17.83 13.73
C VAL A 30 5.91 -19.14 14.00
N ALA A 31 5.88 -20.06 13.03
CA ALA A 31 5.25 -21.37 13.19
C ALA A 31 6.02 -22.30 14.16
N GLU A 32 7.32 -22.04 14.37
CA GLU A 32 8.22 -22.89 15.16
C GLU A 32 8.80 -22.19 16.41
N ASP A 33 8.50 -20.91 16.63
CA ASP A 33 9.05 -20.11 17.74
C ASP A 33 8.11 -20.12 18.96
N ASP A 34 8.66 -20.24 20.17
CA ASP A 34 7.89 -20.22 21.43
C ASP A 34 7.40 -18.80 21.80
N GLU A 35 8.01 -17.74 21.25
CA GLU A 35 7.66 -16.33 21.45
C GLU A 35 7.47 -15.60 20.10
N PRO A 36 6.54 -16.05 19.25
CA PRO A 36 6.49 -15.63 17.85
C PRO A 36 6.12 -14.16 17.66
N ALA A 37 5.38 -13.56 18.61
CA ALA A 37 5.05 -12.14 18.59
C ALA A 37 6.29 -11.23 18.61
N ARG A 38 7.39 -11.69 19.24
CA ARG A 38 8.67 -10.96 19.24
C ARG A 38 9.28 -10.90 17.83
N LEU A 39 9.13 -11.96 17.04
CA LEU A 39 9.64 -11.99 15.66
C LEU A 39 8.88 -11.02 14.76
N ALA A 40 7.55 -10.94 14.90
CA ALA A 40 6.73 -9.96 14.18
C ALA A 40 7.15 -8.52 14.52
N ALA A 41 7.36 -8.20 15.79
CA ALA A 41 7.84 -6.88 16.21
C ALA A 41 9.27 -6.57 15.69
N THR A 42 10.13 -7.58 15.64
CA THR A 42 11.50 -7.47 15.08
C THR A 42 11.46 -7.20 13.59
N HIS A 43 10.59 -7.90 12.84
CA HIS A 43 10.40 -7.69 11.42
C HIS A 43 9.92 -6.28 11.10
N LEU A 44 8.93 -5.76 11.83
CA LEU A 44 8.47 -4.38 11.66
C LEU A 44 9.58 -3.36 11.90
N SER A 45 10.45 -3.61 12.86
CA SER A 45 11.55 -2.69 13.17
C SER A 45 12.60 -2.67 12.05
N ALA A 46 12.94 -3.83 11.49
CA ALA A 46 13.83 -3.89 10.33
C ALA A 46 13.21 -3.29 9.05
N LEU A 47 11.88 -3.42 8.88
CA LEU A 47 11.17 -2.76 7.80
C LEU A 47 11.21 -1.24 7.94
N ASP A 48 11.04 -0.72 9.15
CA ASP A 48 11.17 0.71 9.45
C ASP A 48 12.58 1.23 9.14
N ASP A 49 13.63 0.50 9.56
CA ASP A 49 15.03 0.84 9.24
C ASP A 49 15.29 0.83 7.72
N ALA A 50 14.73 -0.15 6.99
CA ALA A 50 14.81 -0.21 5.53
C ALA A 50 14.13 0.98 4.85
N LEU A 51 13.03 1.50 5.41
CA LEU A 51 12.34 2.68 4.88
C LEU A 51 13.16 3.96 5.09
N ILE A 52 13.87 4.08 6.21
CA ILE A 52 14.79 5.21 6.46
C ILE A 52 15.92 5.21 5.41
N ASP A 53 16.49 4.04 5.12
CA ASP A 53 17.53 3.92 4.09
C ASP A 53 16.97 4.19 2.68
N ALA A 54 15.80 3.67 2.35
CA ALA A 54 15.12 3.93 1.07
C ALA A 54 14.85 5.42 0.85
N ALA A 55 14.35 6.13 1.88
CA ALA A 55 14.12 7.57 1.81
C ALA A 55 15.43 8.35 1.57
N ARG A 56 16.52 7.96 2.23
CA ARG A 56 17.84 8.58 2.06
C ARG A 56 18.38 8.37 0.64
N ARG A 57 18.29 7.16 0.10
CA ARG A 57 18.84 6.80 -1.21
C ARG A 57 18.00 7.32 -2.37
N PHE A 58 16.67 7.20 -2.27
CA PHE A 58 15.75 7.36 -3.40
C PHE A 58 14.75 8.50 -3.23
N GLY A 59 14.84 9.34 -2.19
CA GLY A 59 13.85 10.38 -1.90
C GLY A 59 13.51 11.30 -3.07
N GLN A 60 14.51 11.69 -3.89
CA GLN A 60 14.28 12.52 -5.09
C GLN A 60 13.53 11.77 -6.21
N VAL A 61 13.72 10.46 -6.32
CA VAL A 61 12.99 9.64 -7.31
C VAL A 61 11.59 9.32 -6.81
N LEU A 62 11.48 8.87 -5.56
CA LEU A 62 10.21 8.52 -4.93
C LEU A 62 9.27 9.72 -4.80
N GLY A 63 9.81 10.91 -4.54
CA GLY A 63 9.07 12.17 -4.52
C GLY A 63 8.76 12.76 -5.91
N GLY A 64 9.17 12.11 -7.00
CA GLY A 64 8.93 12.58 -8.36
C GLY A 64 9.77 13.79 -8.80
N GLY A 65 10.77 14.19 -8.01
CA GLY A 65 11.68 15.29 -8.32
C GLY A 65 12.59 15.00 -9.53
N ARG A 66 12.86 13.73 -9.81
CA ARG A 66 13.55 13.27 -11.02
C ARG A 66 13.19 11.83 -11.38
N ARG A 67 13.54 11.44 -12.62
CA ARG A 67 13.51 10.04 -13.04
C ARG A 67 14.69 9.25 -12.46
N PRO A 68 14.55 7.92 -12.28
CA PRO A 68 15.68 7.07 -11.93
C PRO A 68 16.72 7.04 -13.06
N SER A 69 17.99 6.95 -12.69
CA SER A 69 19.07 6.57 -13.59
C SER A 69 19.01 5.07 -13.91
N ALA A 70 19.84 4.60 -14.86
CA ALA A 70 19.90 3.20 -15.23
C ALA A 70 20.28 2.29 -14.04
N ASP A 71 21.30 2.67 -13.28
CA ASP A 71 21.77 1.88 -12.12
C ASP A 71 20.75 1.87 -10.97
N GLU A 72 20.00 2.96 -10.80
CA GLU A 72 18.94 3.04 -9.81
C GLU A 72 17.70 2.24 -10.20
N TRP A 73 17.50 1.94 -11.49
CA TRP A 73 16.34 1.22 -11.96
C TRP A 73 16.28 -0.19 -11.38
N GLU A 74 17.40 -0.93 -11.45
CA GLU A 74 17.50 -2.28 -10.88
C GLU A 74 17.37 -2.25 -9.35
N THR A 75 18.03 -1.29 -8.71
CA THR A 75 18.01 -1.13 -7.25
C THR A 75 16.62 -0.76 -6.73
N LEU A 76 15.87 0.08 -7.45
CA LEU A 76 14.47 0.38 -7.15
C LEU A 76 13.55 -0.81 -7.40
N ALA A 77 13.86 -1.64 -8.39
CA ALA A 77 13.13 -2.88 -8.62
C ALA A 77 13.32 -3.85 -7.45
N GLU A 78 14.52 -3.96 -6.92
CA GLU A 78 14.81 -4.72 -5.70
C GLU A 78 14.10 -4.13 -4.48
N LEU A 79 14.07 -2.81 -4.36
CA LEU A 79 13.36 -2.11 -3.27
C LEU A 79 11.88 -2.50 -3.21
N TYR A 80 11.11 -2.27 -4.27
CA TYR A 80 9.66 -2.54 -4.21
C TYR A 80 9.39 -4.03 -3.95
N ARG A 81 10.19 -4.93 -4.54
CA ARG A 81 10.05 -6.38 -4.31
C ARG A 81 10.31 -6.75 -2.86
N CYS A 82 11.36 -6.17 -2.26
CA CYS A 82 11.65 -6.39 -0.85
C CYS A 82 10.51 -5.88 0.04
N LEU A 83 10.02 -4.67 -0.21
CA LEU A 83 8.93 -4.08 0.58
C LEU A 83 7.63 -4.88 0.46
N ASP A 84 7.24 -5.24 -0.76
CA ASP A 84 6.04 -6.04 -1.00
C ASP A 84 6.12 -7.41 -0.34
N ARG A 85 7.24 -8.12 -0.49
CA ARG A 85 7.46 -9.43 0.15
C ARG A 85 7.45 -9.32 1.67
N SER A 86 8.11 -8.30 2.24
CA SER A 86 8.10 -8.08 3.69
C SER A 86 6.69 -7.77 4.21
N CYS A 87 5.93 -6.93 3.51
CA CYS A 87 4.53 -6.66 3.87
C CYS A 87 3.66 -7.93 3.84
N LEU A 88 3.81 -8.77 2.82
CA LEU A 88 3.10 -10.05 2.73
C LEU A 88 3.52 -11.03 3.82
N ASP A 89 4.83 -11.18 4.05
CA ASP A 89 5.39 -12.10 5.05
C ASP A 89 4.96 -11.70 6.48
N TYR A 90 4.92 -10.39 6.77
CA TYR A 90 4.33 -9.87 8.01
C TYR A 90 2.84 -10.25 8.15
N ALA A 91 2.04 -9.97 7.12
CA ALA A 91 0.60 -10.25 7.15
C ALA A 91 0.29 -11.74 7.32
N GLU A 92 1.06 -12.62 6.65
CA GLU A 92 0.91 -14.08 6.80
C GLU A 92 1.36 -14.57 8.17
N ALA A 93 2.47 -14.04 8.68
CA ALA A 93 2.98 -14.43 9.99
C ALA A 93 2.00 -14.07 11.12
N ILE A 94 1.44 -12.85 11.13
CA ILE A 94 0.49 -12.46 12.19
C ILE A 94 -0.83 -13.23 12.09
N ALA A 95 -1.25 -13.61 10.88
CA ALA A 95 -2.41 -14.45 10.67
C ALA A 95 -2.19 -15.87 11.22
N GLU A 96 -1.01 -16.45 11.00
CA GLU A 96 -0.63 -17.78 11.53
C GLU A 96 -0.74 -17.83 13.06
N ILE A 97 -0.32 -16.76 13.75
CA ILE A 97 -0.35 -16.68 15.22
C ILE A 97 -1.61 -16.00 15.78
N ASN A 98 -2.61 -15.72 14.94
CA ASN A 98 -3.89 -15.10 15.30
C ASN A 98 -3.74 -13.76 16.06
N VAL A 99 -2.79 -12.93 15.64
CA VAL A 99 -2.56 -11.59 16.21
C VAL A 99 -3.09 -10.53 15.25
N ALA A 100 -3.92 -9.62 15.77
CA ALA A 100 -4.35 -8.45 15.01
C ALA A 100 -3.20 -7.43 14.92
N PRO A 101 -3.01 -6.77 13.76
CA PRO A 101 -2.02 -5.70 13.64
C PRO A 101 -2.45 -4.51 14.50
N ASP A 102 -1.49 -3.91 15.20
CA ASP A 102 -1.70 -2.70 15.98
C ASP A 102 -1.46 -1.43 15.13
N VAL A 103 -1.70 -0.27 15.75
CA VAL A 103 -1.45 1.05 15.15
C VAL A 103 -0.03 1.16 14.60
N ARG A 104 0.98 0.68 15.34
CA ARG A 104 2.39 0.76 14.91
C ARG A 104 2.62 -0.05 13.64
N ALA A 105 2.12 -1.28 13.59
CA ALA A 105 2.19 -2.13 12.41
C ALA A 105 1.52 -1.45 11.20
N GLY A 106 0.32 -0.89 11.39
CA GLY A 106 -0.37 -0.19 10.33
C GLY A 106 0.42 1.00 9.77
N LYS A 107 1.12 1.77 10.62
CA LYS A 107 1.96 2.89 10.17
C LYS A 107 3.16 2.44 9.36
N ILE A 108 3.88 1.43 9.85
CA ILE A 108 5.08 0.91 9.17
C ILE A 108 4.70 0.25 7.85
N ILE A 109 3.69 -0.63 7.85
CA ILE A 109 3.21 -1.32 6.65
C ILE A 109 2.60 -0.30 5.67
N GLY A 110 1.82 0.67 6.14
CA GLY A 110 1.31 1.74 5.29
C GLY A 110 2.43 2.53 4.61
N THR A 111 3.46 2.91 5.35
CA THR A 111 4.63 3.61 4.80
C THR A 111 5.36 2.74 3.77
N ALA A 112 5.57 1.45 4.07
CA ALA A 112 6.19 0.50 3.16
C ALA A 112 5.41 0.33 1.87
N VAL A 113 4.08 0.20 1.95
CA VAL A 113 3.19 0.13 0.80
C VAL A 113 3.28 1.39 -0.05
N LEU A 114 3.23 2.57 0.56
CA LEU A 114 3.34 3.84 -0.17
C LEU A 114 4.67 3.93 -0.92
N VAL A 115 5.79 3.66 -0.24
CA VAL A 115 7.13 3.67 -0.85
C VAL A 115 7.22 2.65 -2.00
N SER A 116 6.64 1.47 -1.83
CA SER A 116 6.59 0.43 -2.85
C SER A 116 5.79 0.85 -4.09
N ILE A 117 4.63 1.49 -3.90
CA ILE A 117 3.81 2.06 -4.98
C ILE A 117 4.58 3.17 -5.72
N LEU A 118 5.23 4.08 -4.99
CA LEU A 118 6.02 5.17 -5.57
C LEU A 118 7.23 4.64 -6.37
N ALA A 119 7.89 3.60 -5.87
CA ALA A 119 8.95 2.92 -6.61
C ALA A 119 8.41 2.32 -7.91
N ARG A 120 7.30 1.58 -7.87
CA ARG A 120 6.64 1.05 -9.08
C ARG A 120 6.22 2.16 -10.04
N GLN A 121 5.72 3.29 -9.54
CA GLN A 121 5.36 4.44 -10.35
C GLN A 121 6.57 5.00 -11.11
N ALA A 122 7.69 5.18 -10.41
CA ALA A 122 8.94 5.66 -11.03
C ALA A 122 9.48 4.71 -12.09
N LEU A 123 9.20 3.40 -11.96
CA LEU A 123 9.57 2.36 -12.91
C LEU A 123 8.53 2.17 -14.06
N GLY A 124 7.37 2.84 -13.98
CA GLY A 124 6.28 2.66 -14.95
C GLY A 124 5.54 1.33 -14.84
N LEU A 125 5.50 0.74 -13.64
CA LEU A 125 4.94 -0.59 -13.36
C LEU A 125 3.54 -0.55 -12.70
N LEU A 126 2.95 0.62 -12.53
CA LEU A 126 1.56 0.72 -12.07
C LEU A 126 0.59 0.38 -13.21
N GLY A 127 -0.44 -0.39 -12.88
CA GLY A 127 -1.54 -0.65 -13.80
C GLY A 127 -2.49 0.56 -13.95
N PRO A 128 -3.49 0.45 -14.84
CA PRO A 128 -4.43 1.52 -15.11
C PRO A 128 -5.18 1.91 -13.84
N VAL A 129 -5.44 3.20 -13.70
CA VAL A 129 -6.26 3.71 -12.61
C VAL A 129 -7.73 3.35 -12.85
N PRO A 130 -8.53 3.05 -11.82
CA PRO A 130 -9.97 2.89 -12.01
C PRO A 130 -10.58 4.12 -12.72
N LEU A 131 -11.43 3.87 -13.73
CA LEU A 131 -12.01 4.87 -14.63
C LEU A 131 -11.00 5.57 -15.57
N ASP A 132 -9.89 4.91 -15.91
CA ASP A 132 -8.91 5.46 -16.86
C ASP A 132 -9.54 5.74 -18.23
N GLY A 133 -9.32 6.93 -18.77
CA GLY A 133 -9.94 7.41 -20.01
C GLY A 133 -11.44 7.69 -19.95
N GLU A 134 -12.11 7.48 -18.80
CA GLU A 134 -13.55 7.70 -18.63
C GLU A 134 -13.90 9.03 -17.94
N LEU A 135 -12.89 9.75 -17.43
CA LEU A 135 -13.05 11.03 -16.74
C LEU A 135 -12.64 12.20 -17.62
N ASP A 136 -13.33 13.33 -17.44
CA ASP A 136 -13.02 14.59 -18.10
C ASP A 136 -11.70 15.18 -17.57
N ASN A 137 -11.06 16.03 -18.38
CA ASN A 137 -9.86 16.74 -17.98
C ASN A 137 -10.21 18.00 -17.17
N PRO A 138 -9.59 18.22 -16.00
CA PRO A 138 -9.82 19.43 -15.22
C PRO A 138 -9.28 20.66 -15.93
N ALA A 139 -10.08 21.72 -15.97
CA ALA A 139 -9.61 23.05 -16.34
C ALA A 139 -8.95 23.75 -15.14
N LEU A 140 -8.15 24.79 -15.39
CA LEU A 140 -7.62 25.64 -14.33
C LEU A 140 -8.76 26.39 -13.62
N GLY A 141 -8.77 26.39 -12.30
CA GLY A 141 -9.71 27.16 -11.48
C GLY A 141 -10.39 26.34 -10.38
N VAL A 142 -11.45 26.91 -9.81
CA VAL A 142 -12.28 26.25 -8.79
C VAL A 142 -13.39 25.45 -9.48
N VAL A 143 -13.54 24.20 -9.08
CA VAL A 143 -14.58 23.29 -9.59
C VAL A 143 -15.73 23.23 -8.58
N GLY A 144 -16.92 23.64 -9.02
CA GLY A 144 -18.16 23.42 -8.26
C GLY A 144 -18.76 22.05 -8.56
N GLY A 145 -19.18 21.32 -7.52
CA GLY A 145 -19.79 20.01 -7.67
C GLY A 145 -19.86 19.25 -6.35
N TYR A 146 -20.28 17.99 -6.41
CA TYR A 146 -20.25 17.08 -5.26
C TYR A 146 -19.31 15.91 -5.53
N GLY A 147 -18.56 15.52 -4.50
CA GLY A 147 -17.67 14.35 -4.53
C GLY A 147 -18.46 13.06 -4.30
N GLU A 148 -18.16 12.04 -5.09
CA GLU A 148 -18.76 10.71 -5.00
C GLU A 148 -17.66 9.65 -5.19
N LEU A 149 -17.67 8.58 -4.40
CA LEU A 149 -16.82 7.41 -4.61
C LEU A 149 -17.50 6.47 -5.60
N VAL A 150 -17.00 6.42 -6.83
CA VAL A 150 -17.61 5.66 -7.93
C VAL A 150 -16.84 4.36 -8.14
N GLN A 151 -17.53 3.22 -8.04
CA GLN A 151 -16.97 1.93 -8.46
C GLN A 151 -16.79 1.90 -9.97
N ALA A 152 -15.67 1.33 -10.43
CA ALA A 152 -15.38 1.23 -11.86
C ALA A 152 -16.40 0.33 -12.58
N ASP A 153 -16.81 -0.75 -11.93
CA ASP A 153 -17.81 -1.69 -12.43
C ASP A 153 -18.55 -2.32 -11.23
N PRO A 154 -19.82 -1.96 -10.98
CA PRO A 154 -20.59 -2.48 -9.84
C PRO A 154 -20.75 -4.01 -9.83
N ASP A 155 -20.69 -4.65 -11.00
CA ASP A 155 -20.78 -6.11 -11.12
C ASP A 155 -19.42 -6.80 -10.95
N LYS A 156 -18.32 -6.02 -10.92
CA LYS A 156 -16.94 -6.49 -10.76
C LYS A 156 -16.22 -5.71 -9.67
N PRO A 157 -16.54 -5.95 -8.39
CA PRO A 157 -16.01 -5.13 -7.29
C PRO A 157 -14.49 -5.16 -7.17
N TRP A 158 -13.81 -6.19 -7.70
CA TRP A 158 -12.35 -6.28 -7.74
C TRP A 158 -11.68 -5.22 -8.62
N LYS A 159 -12.44 -4.53 -9.50
CA LYS A 159 -11.93 -3.39 -10.29
C LYS A 159 -11.82 -2.09 -9.47
N GLY A 160 -12.28 -2.10 -8.21
CA GLY A 160 -12.20 -0.96 -7.31
C GLY A 160 -13.03 0.23 -7.78
N GLY A 161 -12.54 1.43 -7.49
CA GLY A 161 -13.24 2.66 -7.77
C GLY A 161 -12.38 3.88 -7.52
N ARG A 162 -12.95 5.06 -7.77
CA ARG A 162 -12.25 6.33 -7.63
C ARG A 162 -13.19 7.43 -7.15
N TRP A 163 -12.65 8.36 -6.38
CA TRP A 163 -13.36 9.60 -6.10
C TRP A 163 -13.52 10.42 -7.38
N VAL A 164 -14.73 10.93 -7.61
CA VAL A 164 -15.08 11.77 -8.75
C VAL A 164 -15.82 13.00 -8.25
N VAL A 165 -15.49 14.18 -8.78
CA VAL A 165 -16.39 15.34 -8.68
C VAL A 165 -17.38 15.29 -9.82
N ARG A 166 -18.68 15.28 -9.50
CA ARG A 166 -19.74 15.57 -10.48
C ARG A 166 -20.08 17.04 -10.44
N THR A 167 -19.85 17.72 -11.54
CA THR A 167 -20.20 19.14 -11.67
C THR A 167 -21.69 19.31 -11.96
N GLU A 168 -22.23 20.49 -11.70
CA GLU A 168 -23.63 20.82 -12.05
C GLU A 168 -23.90 20.73 -13.56
N THR A 169 -22.86 20.91 -14.39
CA THR A 169 -22.94 20.77 -15.84
C THR A 169 -22.82 19.32 -16.33
N GLY A 170 -22.71 18.35 -15.40
CA GLY A 170 -22.65 16.93 -15.70
C GLY A 170 -21.25 16.37 -16.00
N SER A 171 -20.20 17.18 -15.90
CA SER A 171 -18.81 16.71 -16.07
C SER A 171 -18.38 15.83 -14.91
N ARG A 172 -17.51 14.85 -15.20
CA ARG A 172 -16.95 13.91 -14.23
C ARG A 172 -15.45 14.10 -14.14
N LEU A 173 -14.99 14.76 -13.09
CA LEU A 173 -13.58 15.11 -12.92
C LEU A 173 -12.91 14.21 -11.87
N PRO A 174 -11.61 13.87 -12.03
CA PRO A 174 -10.89 13.10 -11.03
C PRO A 174 -10.81 13.87 -9.71
N LEU A 175 -11.05 13.15 -8.61
CA LEU A 175 -10.92 13.64 -7.24
C LEU A 175 -10.01 12.68 -6.47
N THR A 176 -9.34 13.20 -5.44
CA THR A 176 -8.54 12.39 -4.50
C THR A 176 -9.14 12.50 -3.11
N LEU A 177 -8.90 11.51 -2.27
CA LEU A 177 -9.27 11.59 -0.86
C LEU A 177 -8.58 12.78 -0.18
N SER A 178 -7.32 13.08 -0.53
CA SER A 178 -6.62 14.25 -0.01
C SER A 178 -7.36 15.56 -0.31
N MET A 179 -7.82 15.75 -1.57
CA MET A 179 -8.60 16.94 -1.94
C MET A 179 -9.91 17.04 -1.14
N LEU A 180 -10.59 15.91 -0.88
CA LEU A 180 -11.79 15.89 -0.04
C LEU A 180 -11.50 16.28 1.41
N LEU A 181 -10.36 15.86 1.95
CA LEU A 181 -10.00 16.08 3.35
C LEU A 181 -9.43 17.47 3.62
N PHE A 182 -8.76 18.09 2.65
CA PHE A 182 -7.99 19.33 2.88
C PHE A 182 -8.41 20.50 1.99
N ASP A 183 -8.81 20.26 0.75
CA ASP A 183 -9.06 21.32 -0.24
C ASP A 183 -10.56 21.59 -0.50
N SER A 184 -11.44 20.71 0.01
CA SER A 184 -12.88 20.76 -0.24
C SER A 184 -13.67 21.33 0.95
N SER A 185 -14.67 22.16 0.66
CA SER A 185 -15.62 22.68 1.64
C SER A 185 -16.86 21.79 1.77
N GLY A 186 -17.43 21.68 2.97
CA GLY A 186 -18.73 20.99 3.19
C GLY A 186 -18.67 19.46 3.17
N VAL A 187 -17.47 18.86 3.10
CA VAL A 187 -17.29 17.41 3.10
C VAL A 187 -17.41 16.85 4.52
N ASN A 188 -18.21 15.80 4.67
CA ASN A 188 -18.16 14.95 5.86
C ASN A 188 -16.92 14.04 5.78
N LYS A 189 -15.81 14.50 6.35
CA LYS A 189 -14.50 13.84 6.27
C LYS A 189 -14.51 12.42 6.84
N ASP A 190 -15.25 12.18 7.91
CA ASP A 190 -15.34 10.85 8.52
C ASP A 190 -16.20 9.89 7.70
N ALA A 191 -17.25 10.39 7.02
CA ALA A 191 -17.98 9.60 6.04
C ALA A 191 -17.08 9.23 4.84
N ALA A 192 -16.34 10.19 4.27
CA ALA A 192 -15.43 9.93 3.16
C ALA A 192 -14.35 8.87 3.52
N ARG A 193 -13.75 8.95 4.72
CA ARG A 193 -12.81 7.93 5.18
C ARG A 193 -13.45 6.55 5.30
N ARG A 194 -14.67 6.47 5.88
CA ARG A 194 -15.38 5.19 6.01
C ARG A 194 -15.69 4.60 4.64
N GLU A 195 -16.27 5.38 3.73
CA GLU A 195 -16.61 4.96 2.37
C GLU A 195 -15.39 4.42 1.61
N HIS A 196 -14.27 5.14 1.67
CA HIS A 196 -13.03 4.71 1.02
C HIS A 196 -12.50 3.39 1.59
N ARG A 197 -12.51 3.25 2.93
CA ARG A 197 -12.07 2.03 3.60
C ARG A 197 -13.01 0.86 3.33
N ASP A 198 -14.31 1.10 3.25
CA ASP A 198 -15.31 0.09 2.91
C ASP A 198 -15.15 -0.41 1.47
N LEU A 199 -14.75 0.48 0.54
CA LEU A 199 -14.38 0.08 -0.82
C LEU A 199 -13.12 -0.80 -0.83
N ILE A 200 -12.07 -0.46 -0.08
CA ILE A 200 -10.87 -1.31 0.06
C ILE A 200 -11.27 -2.71 0.55
N ARG A 201 -12.12 -2.80 1.58
CA ARG A 201 -12.63 -4.09 2.09
C ARG A 201 -13.40 -4.87 1.04
N THR A 202 -14.20 -4.18 0.25
CA THR A 202 -14.97 -4.79 -0.84
C THR A 202 -14.04 -5.41 -1.88
N VAL A 203 -12.98 -4.70 -2.29
CA VAL A 203 -11.98 -5.22 -3.23
C VAL A 203 -11.23 -6.41 -2.63
N ILE A 204 -10.80 -6.34 -1.36
CA ILE A 204 -10.15 -7.47 -0.66
C ILE A 204 -11.05 -8.71 -0.67
N ALA A 205 -12.33 -8.56 -0.32
CA ALA A 205 -13.26 -9.68 -0.28
C ALA A 205 -13.50 -10.29 -1.67
N ALA A 206 -13.48 -9.46 -2.72
CA ALA A 206 -13.68 -9.89 -4.10
C ALA A 206 -12.40 -10.40 -4.79
N ALA A 207 -11.21 -10.13 -4.23
CA ALA A 207 -9.92 -10.46 -4.83
C ALA A 207 -9.71 -11.96 -5.09
N SER A 208 -10.32 -12.82 -4.27
CA SER A 208 -10.22 -14.28 -4.40
C SER A 208 -11.32 -14.89 -5.27
N ALA A 209 -12.19 -14.08 -5.88
CA ALA A 209 -13.25 -14.59 -6.73
C ALA A 209 -12.65 -15.25 -8.00
N PRO A 210 -13.17 -16.39 -8.47
CA PRO A 210 -12.59 -17.11 -9.62
C PRO A 210 -12.46 -16.30 -10.91
N GLN A 211 -13.32 -15.30 -11.08
CA GLN A 211 -13.37 -14.40 -12.22
C GLN A 211 -12.57 -13.10 -12.03
N ALA A 212 -12.00 -12.88 -10.84
CA ALA A 212 -11.23 -11.68 -10.55
C ALA A 212 -9.88 -11.78 -11.27
N ASP A 213 -9.65 -10.87 -12.22
CA ASP A 213 -8.37 -10.78 -12.89
C ASP A 213 -7.30 -10.24 -11.93
N PRO A 214 -6.15 -10.91 -11.74
CA PRO A 214 -5.13 -10.47 -10.80
C PRO A 214 -4.53 -9.10 -11.13
N HIS A 215 -4.45 -8.71 -12.41
CA HIS A 215 -3.97 -7.39 -12.79
C HIS A 215 -4.97 -6.30 -12.39
N ASP A 216 -6.27 -6.53 -12.60
CA ASP A 216 -7.33 -5.63 -12.15
C ASP A 216 -7.32 -5.46 -10.62
N VAL A 217 -7.23 -6.57 -9.88
CA VAL A 217 -7.17 -6.56 -8.40
C VAL A 217 -5.96 -5.77 -7.90
N ALA A 218 -4.78 -6.07 -8.44
CA ALA A 218 -3.54 -5.39 -8.06
C ALA A 218 -3.65 -3.88 -8.36
N SER A 219 -4.12 -3.51 -9.54
CA SER A 219 -4.25 -2.10 -9.94
C SER A 219 -5.25 -1.36 -9.05
N ALA A 220 -6.41 -1.95 -8.79
CA ALA A 220 -7.44 -1.38 -7.92
C ALA A 220 -6.92 -1.13 -6.49
N LEU A 221 -6.26 -2.12 -5.88
CA LEU A 221 -5.74 -1.99 -4.53
C LEU A 221 -4.57 -1.01 -4.44
N ASP A 222 -3.67 -0.97 -5.43
CA ASP A 222 -2.59 0.02 -5.45
C ASP A 222 -3.14 1.45 -5.46
N TRP A 223 -4.11 1.73 -6.33
CA TRP A 223 -4.65 3.09 -6.45
C TRP A 223 -5.50 3.50 -5.23
N LEU A 224 -6.28 2.58 -4.66
CA LEU A 224 -7.01 2.85 -3.41
C LEU A 224 -6.05 3.05 -2.24
N LEU A 225 -5.04 2.18 -2.09
CA LEU A 225 -4.01 2.34 -1.06
C LEU A 225 -3.23 3.63 -1.25
N TYR A 226 -2.82 3.96 -2.48
CA TYR A 226 -2.13 5.20 -2.78
C TYR A 226 -2.94 6.42 -2.32
N ASP A 227 -4.22 6.50 -2.73
CA ASP A 227 -5.08 7.62 -2.39
C ASP A 227 -5.34 7.72 -0.87
N TRP A 228 -5.56 6.57 -0.20
CA TRP A 228 -5.66 6.52 1.26
C TRP A 228 -4.38 6.99 1.95
N LEU A 229 -3.23 6.45 1.57
CA LEU A 229 -1.95 6.68 2.24
C LEU A 229 -1.46 8.10 2.00
N MET A 230 -1.58 8.62 0.78
CA MET A 230 -1.26 10.01 0.46
C MET A 230 -2.11 11.01 1.27
N ALA A 231 -3.40 10.70 1.49
CA ALA A 231 -4.29 11.54 2.27
C ALA A 231 -4.01 11.52 3.79
N HIS A 232 -3.18 10.58 4.26
CA HIS A 232 -2.89 10.38 5.69
C HIS A 232 -1.40 10.44 6.03
N ARG A 233 -0.57 11.01 5.16
CA ARG A 233 0.84 11.29 5.51
C ARG A 233 0.93 12.28 6.66
N THR A 234 1.94 12.13 7.51
CA THR A 234 2.15 13.05 8.65
C THR A 234 2.60 14.44 8.20
N ASP A 235 3.30 14.51 7.07
CA ASP A 235 3.83 15.75 6.49
C ASP A 235 3.94 15.64 4.95
N PRO A 236 3.79 16.74 4.19
CA PRO A 236 3.96 16.73 2.74
C PRO A 236 5.33 16.22 2.24
N ASP A 237 6.38 16.39 3.03
CA ASP A 237 7.76 15.97 2.73
C ASP A 237 8.11 14.60 3.33
N SER A 238 7.16 13.96 4.03
CA SER A 238 7.34 12.63 4.62
C SER A 238 6.49 11.57 3.92
N ALA A 239 6.98 10.34 3.90
CA ALA A 239 6.18 9.16 3.54
C ALA A 239 5.51 8.51 4.77
N GLU A 240 5.85 8.95 5.98
CA GLU A 240 5.32 8.39 7.23
C GLU A 240 3.80 8.53 7.27
N ILE A 241 3.13 7.41 7.53
CA ILE A 241 1.67 7.33 7.60
C ILE A 241 1.17 7.60 9.01
N GLY A 242 0.25 8.55 9.12
CA GLY A 242 -0.54 8.80 10.31
C GLY A 242 -1.76 7.87 10.39
N MET A 243 -2.27 7.69 11.60
CA MET A 243 -3.54 6.98 11.86
C MET A 243 -4.52 7.97 12.47
N VAL A 244 -5.73 8.02 11.92
CA VAL A 244 -6.76 9.00 12.28
C VAL A 244 -7.95 8.33 12.98
N GLY A 245 -8.63 9.10 13.82
CA GLY A 245 -9.76 8.63 14.62
C GLY A 245 -9.36 8.17 16.02
N ASP A 246 -10.31 7.59 16.75
CA ASP A 246 -10.08 6.98 18.05
C ASP A 246 -9.29 5.66 17.95
N THR A 247 -8.85 5.10 19.09
CA THR A 247 -8.04 3.87 19.11
C THR A 247 -8.67 2.70 18.35
N ALA A 248 -10.01 2.55 18.43
CA ALA A 248 -10.71 1.49 17.73
C ALA A 248 -10.63 1.69 16.21
N THR A 249 -10.87 2.93 15.74
CA THR A 249 -10.75 3.30 14.34
C THR A 249 -9.32 3.16 13.83
N GLN A 250 -8.32 3.55 14.62
CA GLN A 250 -6.91 3.42 14.25
C GLN A 250 -6.50 1.95 14.08
N ASN A 251 -6.90 1.07 15.01
CA ASN A 251 -6.66 -0.37 14.89
C ASN A 251 -7.39 -0.98 13.69
N ASP A 252 -8.63 -0.54 13.43
CA ASP A 252 -9.38 -0.97 12.25
C ASP A 252 -8.70 -0.58 10.93
N CYS A 253 -8.20 0.66 10.85
CA CYS A 253 -7.42 1.14 9.72
C CYS A 253 -6.12 0.33 9.55
N ALA A 254 -5.40 0.04 10.64
CA ALA A 254 -4.21 -0.79 10.59
C ALA A 254 -4.51 -2.19 10.02
N ALA A 255 -5.60 -2.82 10.48
CA ALA A 255 -6.06 -4.11 9.96
C ALA A 255 -6.39 -4.07 8.46
N VAL A 256 -7.06 -3.02 8.00
CA VAL A 256 -7.36 -2.85 6.56
C VAL A 256 -6.10 -2.68 5.74
N ILE A 257 -5.17 -1.83 6.17
CA ILE A 257 -3.93 -1.56 5.44
C ILE A 257 -3.11 -2.85 5.29
N VAL A 258 -2.94 -3.62 6.36
CA VAL A 258 -2.19 -4.88 6.32
C VAL A 258 -2.88 -5.92 5.43
N ALA A 259 -4.20 -6.06 5.53
CA ALA A 259 -4.95 -6.99 4.69
C ALA A 259 -4.92 -6.58 3.20
N ALA A 260 -5.07 -5.29 2.91
CA ALA A 260 -5.00 -4.73 1.56
C ALA A 260 -3.61 -4.89 0.95
N ALA A 261 -2.55 -4.66 1.73
CA ALA A 261 -1.17 -4.89 1.31
C ALA A 261 -0.96 -6.34 0.89
N ALA A 262 -1.38 -7.30 1.72
CA ALA A 262 -1.26 -8.72 1.41
C ALA A 262 -2.07 -9.12 0.16
N ALA A 263 -3.32 -8.64 0.03
CA ALA A 263 -4.16 -8.91 -1.13
C ALA A 263 -3.57 -8.31 -2.42
N SER A 264 -3.06 -7.08 -2.34
CA SER A 264 -2.38 -6.38 -3.44
C SER A 264 -1.17 -7.19 -3.90
N VAL A 265 -0.26 -7.57 -2.99
CA VAL A 265 0.97 -8.30 -3.33
C VAL A 265 0.66 -9.69 -3.90
N ARG A 266 -0.31 -10.42 -3.34
CA ARG A 266 -0.70 -11.74 -3.89
C ARG A 266 -1.22 -11.64 -5.33
N ALA A 267 -2.09 -10.67 -5.61
CA ALA A 267 -2.58 -10.45 -6.96
C ALA A 267 -1.44 -10.04 -7.91
N ARG A 268 -0.54 -9.18 -7.43
CA ARG A 268 0.63 -8.71 -8.17
C ARG A 268 1.61 -9.84 -8.50
N ALA A 269 1.84 -10.76 -7.58
CA ALA A 269 2.73 -11.91 -7.78
C ALA A 269 2.26 -12.86 -8.90
N CYS A 270 0.98 -12.81 -9.31
CA CYS A 270 0.47 -13.55 -10.45
C CYS A 270 0.86 -12.92 -11.81
N VAL A 271 1.26 -11.65 -11.83
CA VAL A 271 1.50 -10.88 -13.07
C VAL A 271 2.89 -10.26 -13.15
N ASP A 272 3.56 -10.04 -12.02
CA ASP A 272 4.93 -9.55 -11.94
C ASP A 272 5.90 -10.72 -11.68
N PRO A 273 6.73 -11.11 -12.68
CA PRO A 273 7.72 -12.18 -12.52
C PRO A 273 8.73 -11.92 -11.39
N GLY A 274 8.99 -10.65 -11.06
CA GLY A 274 9.86 -10.27 -9.94
C GLY A 274 9.26 -10.56 -8.56
N LEU A 275 7.95 -10.75 -8.49
CA LEU A 275 7.20 -11.09 -7.27
C LEU A 275 6.66 -12.51 -7.27
N ALA A 276 6.87 -13.28 -8.35
CA ALA A 276 6.39 -14.65 -8.45
C ALA A 276 6.76 -15.45 -7.20
N LEU A 277 5.73 -15.96 -6.51
CA LEU A 277 5.89 -16.77 -5.31
C LEU A 277 6.47 -18.13 -5.73
N THR A 278 7.69 -18.41 -5.26
CA THR A 278 8.36 -19.72 -5.41
C THR A 278 8.16 -20.58 -4.18
#